data_AF-A0A527ZLW6-F1
#
_entry.id   AF-A0A527ZLW6-F1
#
_cell.length_a   1.000
_cell.length_b   1.000
_cell.length_c   1.000
_cell.angle_alpha   90.00
_cell.angle_beta   90.00
_cell.angle_gamma   90.00
#
_symmetry.space_group_name_H-M   'P 1'
#
loop_
_entity.id
_entity.type
_entity.pdbx_description
1 polymer ?
#
loop_
_entity_poly.entity_id
_entity_poly.type
_entity_poly.pdbx_seq_one_letter_code
_entity_poly.pdbx_strand_id
1 'polypeptide(L)' 'MPIISPLPLNPLIDGRQSERAMLVRRGVQRLLKEMGAHVLPELSLATGRRADLVALTRQGDIWI' A
#
# COMPACT_ATOMS: atom_id res chain seq x y z
N MET A 1 19.12 11.14 -1.48
CA MET A 1 18.95 12.34 -2.34
C MET A 1 17.48 12.75 -2.29
N PRO A 2 17.14 14.01 -1.97
CA PRO A 2 15.77 14.45 -2.03
C PRO A 2 15.28 14.47 -3.49
N ILE A 3 14.06 14.01 -3.73
CA ILE A 3 13.39 14.16 -5.03
C ILE A 3 12.80 15.57 -5.04
N ILE A 4 13.44 16.50 -5.74
CA ILE A 4 13.02 17.91 -5.82
C ILE A 4 12.40 18.14 -7.21
N SER A 5 11.14 18.57 -7.25
CA SER A 5 10.47 19.03 -8.48
C SER A 5 10.56 20.56 -8.58
N PRO A 6 11.02 21.12 -9.71
CA PRO A 6 10.99 22.58 -9.94
C PRO A 6 9.59 23.11 -10.26
N LEU A 7 8.63 22.22 -10.53
CA LEU A 7 7.22 22.54 -10.75
C LEU A 7 6.42 22.26 -9.47
N PRO A 8 5.30 22.97 -9.22
CA PRO A 8 4.42 22.75 -8.06
C PRO A 8 3.57 21.47 -8.22
N LEU A 9 4.23 20.36 -8.53
CA LEU A 9 3.68 19.01 -8.64
C LEU A 9 4.41 18.12 -7.66
N ASN A 10 3.67 17.24 -6.99
CA ASN A 10 4.26 16.24 -6.11
C ASN A 10 4.86 15.12 -6.98
N PRO A 11 6.20 14.95 -6.97
CA PRO A 11 6.88 13.98 -7.83
C PRO A 11 6.58 12.51 -7.47
N LEU A 12 5.89 12.26 -6.36
CA LEU A 12 5.50 10.92 -5.90
C LEU A 12 4.10 10.49 -6.38
N ILE A 13 3.35 11.37 -7.05
CA ILE A 13 2.02 11.03 -7.58
C ILE A 13 2.19 10.21 -8.86
N ASP A 14 1.77 8.95 -8.83
CA ASP A 14 1.91 7.99 -9.93
C ASP A 14 0.60 7.75 -10.72
N GLY A 15 -0.50 8.39 -10.31
CA GLY A 15 -1.83 8.23 -10.91
C GLY A 15 -2.50 6.88 -10.67
N ARG A 16 -1.89 5.97 -9.90
CA ARG A 16 -2.42 4.62 -9.64
C ARG A 16 -3.28 4.54 -8.39
N GLN A 17 -3.32 5.59 -7.58
CA GLN A 17 -4.09 5.67 -6.34
C GLN A 17 -5.07 6.85 -6.39
N SER A 18 -6.37 6.56 -6.38
CA SER A 18 -7.41 7.58 -6.18
C SER A 18 -7.63 7.86 -4.70
N GLU A 19 -8.22 9.01 -4.35
CA GLU A 19 -8.59 9.32 -2.96
C GLU A 19 -9.50 8.23 -2.34
N ARG A 20 -10.42 7.69 -3.15
CA ARG A 20 -11.30 6.58 -2.72
C ARG A 20 -10.51 5.31 -2.43
N ALA A 21 -9.55 4.96 -3.28
CA ALA A 21 -8.68 3.80 -3.05
C ALA A 21 -7.86 3.97 -1.76
N MET A 22 -7.38 5.18 -1.49
CA MET A 22 -6.65 5.50 -0.25
C MET A 22 -7.51 5.35 1.01
N LEU A 23 -8.78 5.76 0.94
CA LEU A 23 -9.74 5.56 2.03
C LEU A 23 -10.01 4.08 2.30
N VAL A 24 -10.28 3.30 1.23
CA VAL A 24 -10.49 1.85 1.33
C VAL A 24 -9.26 1.17 1.92
N ARG A 25 -8.07 1.45 1.39
CA ARG A 25 -6.80 0.92 1.90
C ARG A 25 -6.63 1.19 3.38
N ARG A 26 -6.88 2.43 3.82
CA ARG A 26 -6.77 2.83 5.23
C ARG A 26 -7.74 2.06 6.13
N GLY A 27 -8.97 1.84 5.66
CA GLY A 27 -9.98 1.05 6.38
C GLY A 27 -9.57 -0.41 6.55
N VAL A 28 -9.17 -1.05 5.45
CA VAL A 28 -8.73 -2.45 5.45
C VAL A 28 -7.46 -2.63 6.30
N GLN A 29 -6.50 -1.71 6.22
CA GLN A 29 -5.30 -1.73 7.06
C GLN A 29 -5.60 -1.68 8.56
N ARG A 30 -6.60 -0.88 8.98
CA ARG A 30 -7.00 -0.80 10.38
C ARG A 30 -7.64 -2.10 10.85
N LEU A 31 -8.59 -2.62 10.07
CA LEU A 31 -9.24 -3.90 10.34
C LEU A 31 -8.22 -5.03 10.51
N LEU A 32 -7.28 -5.16 9.56
CA LEU A 32 -6.27 -6.22 9.61
C LEU A 32 -5.32 -6.07 10.79
N LYS A 33 -4.96 -4.83 11.17
CA LYS A 33 -4.18 -4.57 12.38
C LYS A 33 -4.93 -4.94 13.66
N GLU A 34 -6.23 -4.63 13.72
CA GLU A 34 -7.10 -5.03 14.86
C GLU A 34 -7.22 -6.55 14.96
N MET A 35 -7.18 -7.27 13.82
CA MET A 35 -7.11 -8.74 13.77
C MET A 35 -5.72 -9.30 14.11
N GLY A 36 -4.72 -8.46 14.42
CA GLY A 36 -3.37 -8.88 14.77
C GLY A 36 -2.46 -9.22 13.58
N ALA A 37 -2.84 -8.86 12.36
CA ALA A 37 -2.01 -9.05 11.17
C ALA A 37 -1.05 -7.87 10.95
N HIS A 38 0.12 -8.18 10.41
CA HIS A 38 1.07 -7.17 9.92
C HIS A 38 0.77 -6.87 8.46
N VAL A 39 0.71 -5.59 8.09
CA VAL A 39 0.23 -5.15 6.77
C VAL A 39 1.29 -4.34 6.04
N LEU A 40 1.55 -4.66 4.77
CA LEU A 40 2.50 -3.99 3.90
C LEU A 40 1.77 -3.50 2.62
N PRO A 41 1.63 -2.18 2.43
CA PRO A 41 1.05 -1.63 1.21
C PRO A 41 2.05 -1.64 0.05
N GLU A 42 1.52 -1.65 -1.18
CA GLU A 42 2.27 -1.41 -2.43
C GLU A 42 3.47 -2.35 -2.65
N LEU A 43 3.31 -3.64 -2.34
CA LEU A 43 4.37 -4.63 -2.52
C LEU A 43 4.53 -4.98 -4.01
N SER A 44 5.76 -4.82 -4.52
CA SER A 44 6.12 -5.31 -5.86
C SER A 44 6.27 -6.83 -5.84
N LEU A 45 5.61 -7.49 -6.80
CA LEU A 45 5.68 -8.94 -6.98
C LEU A 45 6.75 -9.28 -8.02
N ALA A 46 7.30 -10.50 -7.96
CA ALA A 46 8.30 -10.98 -8.91
C ALA A 46 7.85 -10.94 -10.38
N THR A 47 6.53 -10.95 -10.62
CA THR A 47 5.93 -10.82 -11.95
C THR A 47 5.95 -9.38 -12.51
N GLY A 48 6.47 -8.41 -11.77
CA GLY A 48 6.40 -6.99 -12.12
C GLY A 48 5.04 -6.34 -11.83
N ARG A 49 4.08 -7.10 -11.27
CA ARG A 49 2.81 -6.58 -10.76
C ARG A 49 2.99 -5.98 -9.37
N ARG A 50 1.95 -5.28 -8.90
CA ARG A 50 1.87 -4.73 -7.54
C ARG A 50 0.68 -5.34 -6.81
N ALA A 51 0.88 -5.81 -5.59
CA ALA A 51 -0.18 -6.04 -4.63
C ALA A 51 -0.44 -4.72 -3.88
N ASP A 52 -1.68 -4.23 -3.91
CA ASP A 52 -2.00 -2.94 -3.28
C ASP A 52 -1.88 -3.02 -1.75
N LEU A 53 -2.20 -4.18 -1.17
CA LEU A 53 -2.04 -4.46 0.24
C LEU A 53 -1.74 -5.94 0.46
N VAL A 54 -0.76 -6.24 1.32
CA VAL A 54 -0.40 -7.60 1.72
C VAL A 54 -0.54 -7.68 3.23
N ALA A 55 -1.09 -8.78 3.74
CA ALA A 55 -1.18 -9.04 5.17
C ALA A 55 -0.48 -10.35 5.54
N LEU A 56 0.26 -10.35 6.65
CA LEU A 56 0.85 -11.52 7.28
C LEU A 56 0.17 -11.75 8.63
N THR A 57 -0.53 -12.88 8.75
CA THR A 57 -1.16 -13.28 10.02
C THR A 57 -0.11 -13.88 10.97
N ARG A 58 -0.46 -14.01 12.25
CA ARG A 58 0.42 -14.62 13.25
C ARG A 58 0.63 -16.13 13.01
N GLN A 59 -0.28 -16.76 12.30
CA GLN A 59 -0.25 -18.15 11.87
C GLN A 59 0.65 -18.37 10.65
N GLY A 60 1.06 -17.29 9.97
CA GLY A 60 1.90 -17.34 8.77
C GLY A 60 1.12 -17.28 7.45
N ASP A 61 -0.19 -17.01 7.49
CA ASP A 61 -0.98 -16.85 6.27
C ASP A 61 -0.65 -15.51 5.59
N ILE A 62 -0.62 -15.54 4.25
CA ILE A 62 -0.40 -14.35 3.42
C ILE A 62 -1.69 -14.05 2.66
N TRP A 63 -2.23 -12.84 2.86
CA TRP A 63 -3.39 -12.34 2.12
C TRP A 63 -2.95 -11.21 1.17
N ILE A 64 -3.49 -11.18 -0.06
CA ILE A 64 -3.25 -10.19 -1.12
C ILE A 64 -4.59 -9.67 -1.64
#